data_AF-A0A1Y2N6T4-F1
#
_entry.id   AF-A0A1Y2N6T4-F1
#
_cell.length_a   1.000
_cell.length_b   1.000
_cell.length_c   1.000
_cell.angle_alpha   90.00
_cell.angle_beta   90.00
_cell.angle_gamma   90.00
#
_symmetry.space_group_name_H-M   'P 1'
#
loop_
_entity.id
_entity.type
_entity.pdbx_description
1 polymer ?
#
loop_
_entity_poly.entity_id
_entity_poly.type
_entity_poly.pdbx_seq_one_letter_code
_entity_poly.pdbx_strand_id
1 'polypeptide(L)' 'MTRHPLCERCWNPIDRTAEPLRMNTLCGVAADGAPARTFVHALPCLAPDTGDWDAARRGLSPAAVRHAAARADHR' A
#
# COMPACT_ATOMS: atom_id res chain seq x y z
N MET A 1 12.60 14.12 1.17
CA MET A 1 12.26 12.69 1.39
C MET A 1 11.69 12.13 0.10
N THR A 2 12.50 11.42 -0.68
CA THR A 2 12.06 10.73 -1.89
C THR A 2 11.22 9.53 -1.46
N ARG A 3 9.89 9.61 -1.62
CA ARG A 3 9.00 8.48 -1.33
C ARG A 3 9.23 7.41 -2.40
N HIS A 4 9.77 6.26 -2.00
CA HIS A 4 9.84 5.09 -2.86
C HIS A 4 8.41 4.62 -3.17
N PRO A 5 8.08 4.28 -4.43
CA PRO A 5 6.80 3.68 -4.74
C PRO A 5 6.72 2.31 -4.07
N LEU A 6 5.53 1.94 -3.59
CA LEU A 6 5.28 0.63 -3.02
C LEU A 6 4.82 -0.34 -4.11
N CYS A 7 5.30 -1.58 -4.05
CA CYS A 7 4.81 -2.64 -4.93
C CYS A 7 3.39 -3.06 -4.53
N GLU A 8 2.47 -3.14 -5.48
CA GLU A 8 1.08 -3.56 -5.24
C GLU A 8 0.93 -5.04 -4.82
N ARG A 9 1.98 -5.86 -5.05
CA ARG A 9 1.96 -7.31 -4.79
C ARG A 9 2.48 -7.66 -3.39
N CYS A 10 3.66 -7.15 -3.03
CA CYS A 10 4.32 -7.47 -1.76
C CYS A 10 4.33 -6.32 -0.75
N TRP A 11 3.80 -5.15 -1.12
CA TRP A 11 3.70 -3.96 -0.25
C TRP A 11 5.04 -3.41 0.25
N ASN A 12 6.16 -3.89 -0.31
CA ASN A 12 7.50 -3.39 -0.02
C ASN A 12 7.87 -2.20 -0.92
N PRO A 13 8.79 -1.34 -0.48
CA PRO A 13 9.36 -0.29 -1.31
C PRO A 13 10.09 -0.86 -2.53
N ILE A 14 9.89 -0.22 -3.68
CA ILE A 14 10.69 -0.51 -4.89
C ILE A 14 11.89 0.43 -4.90
N ASP A 15 13.08 -0.15 -4.84
CA ASP A 15 14.33 0.58 -5.04
C ASP A 15 14.58 0.78 -6.54
N ARG A 16 14.36 2.03 -6.98
CA ARG A 16 14.54 2.43 -8.38
C ARG A 16 16.00 2.40 -8.86
N THR A 17 16.96 2.24 -7.94
CA THR A 17 18.39 2.11 -8.28
C THR A 17 18.80 0.65 -8.47
N ALA A 18 18.08 -0.29 -7.85
CA ALA A 18 18.36 -1.72 -7.90
C ALA A 18 17.59 -2.43 -9.03
N GLU A 19 16.43 -1.90 -9.44
CA GLU A 19 15.63 -2.50 -10.51
C GLU A 19 14.82 -1.45 -11.31
N PRO A 20 14.50 -1.74 -12.59
CA PRO A 20 13.61 -0.89 -13.36
C PRO A 20 12.18 -0.93 -12.78
N LEU A 21 11.50 0.20 -12.81
CA LEU A 21 10.13 0.33 -12.31
C LEU A 21 9.12 -0.17 -13.35
N ARG A 22 8.25 -1.12 -12.99
CA ARG A 22 7.07 -1.45 -13.80
C ARG A 22 5.87 -0.68 -13.26
N MET A 23 5.19 0.05 -14.13
CA MET A 23 4.09 0.95 -13.80
C MET A 23 2.85 0.59 -14.62
N ASN A 24 1.71 0.51 -13.95
CA ASN A 24 0.40 0.37 -14.59
C ASN A 24 -0.44 1.61 -14.30
N THR A 25 -1.10 2.13 -15.33
CA THR A 25 -2.09 3.20 -15.16
C THR A 25 -3.44 2.57 -14.91
N LEU A 26 -4.06 2.91 -13.78
CA LEU A 26 -5.42 2.50 -13.47
C LEU A 26 -6.42 3.44 -14.15
N CYS A 27 -7.62 2.94 -14.43
CA CYS A 27 -8.74 3.81 -14.75
C CYS A 27 -9.13 4.62 -13.51
N GLY A 28 -8.85 5.93 -13.54
CA GLY A 28 -9.19 6.85 -12.46
C GLY A 28 -8.13 7.92 -12.23
N VAL A 29 -8.42 8.82 -11.28
CA VAL A 29 -7.51 9.88 -10.85
C VAL A 29 -7.20 9.76 -9.38
N ALA A 30 -5.97 10.08 -9.01
CA ALA A 30 -5.55 10.25 -7.63
C ALA A 30 -6.11 11.56 -7.05
N ALA A 31 -5.96 11.76 -5.74
CA ALA A 31 -6.50 12.93 -5.05
C ALA A 31 -5.91 14.28 -5.53
N ASP A 32 -4.75 14.24 -6.20
CA ASP A 32 -4.10 15.39 -6.82
C ASP A 32 -4.55 15.63 -8.28
N GLY A 33 -5.52 14.85 -8.77
CA GLY A 33 -6.04 14.93 -10.14
C GLY A 33 -5.15 14.24 -11.19
N ALA A 34 -3.99 13.70 -10.81
CA ALA A 34 -3.15 12.94 -11.72
C ALA A 34 -3.75 11.55 -12.00
N PRO A 35 -3.43 10.91 -13.14
CA PRO A 35 -3.84 9.53 -13.39
C PRO A 35 -3.38 8.59 -12.26
N ALA A 36 -4.30 7.77 -11.76
CA ALA A 36 -3.98 6.78 -10.75
C ALA A 36 -2.98 5.76 -11.31
N ARG A 37 -1.90 5.50 -10.57
CA ARG A 37 -0.81 4.61 -11.00
C ARG A 37 -0.51 3.58 -9.90
N THR A 38 -0.27 2.35 -10.31
CA THR A 38 0.29 1.30 -9.45
C THR A 38 1.66 0.88 -9.96
N PHE A 39 2.43 0.29 -9.06
CA PHE A 39 3.80 -0.09 -9.32
C PHE A 39 4.04 -1.54 -8.91
N VAL A 40 4.86 -2.25 -9.68
CA VAL A 40 5.32 -3.60 -9.35
C VAL A 40 6.82 -3.73 -9.54
N HIS A 41 7.45 -4.59 -8.75
CA HIS A 41 8.84 -5.00 -8.98
C HIS A 41 8.97 -5.57 -10.40
N ALA A 42 10.07 -5.23 -11.07
CA ALA A 42 10.47 -5.90 -12.31
C ALA A 42 11.09 -7.26 -12.02
N LEU A 43 11.71 -7.41 -10.85
CA LEU A 43 12.20 -8.68 -10.33
C LEU A 43 11.10 -9.44 -9.57
N PRO A 44 11.25 -10.76 -9.37
CA PRO A 44 10.33 -11.53 -8.53
C PRO A 44 10.17 -10.89 -7.15
N CYS A 45 8.92 -10.67 -6.74
CA CYS A 45 8.65 -10.14 -5.41
C CYS A 45 9.01 -11.19 -4.34
N LEU A 46 9.60 -10.73 -3.24
CA LEU A 46 9.53 -11.49 -2.00
C LEU A 46 8.06 -11.59 -1.57
N ALA A 47 7.67 -12.74 -1.02
CA ALA A 47 6.35 -12.88 -0.43
C ALA A 47 6.17 -11.75 0.61
N PRO A 48 5.02 -11.03 0.61
CA PRO A 48 4.77 -10.06 1.65
C PRO A 48 4.89 -10.76 2.99
N ASP A 49 5.63 -10.15 3.93
CA ASP A 49 5.55 -10.58 5.31
C ASP A 49 4.14 -10.27 5.78
N THR A 50 3.31 -11.31 5.89
CA THR A 50 1.97 -11.18 6.44
C THR A 50 2.02 -10.89 7.94
N GLY A 51 3.18 -11.08 8.56
CA GLY A 51 3.39 -11.09 10.00
C GLY A 51 2.57 -12.18 10.68
N ASP A 52 2.93 -12.47 11.93
CA ASP A 52 1.92 -12.95 12.86
C ASP A 52 0.95 -11.82 13.17
N TRP A 53 -0.30 -12.17 13.47
CA TRP A 53 -1.31 -11.21 13.83
C TRP A 53 -0.90 -10.43 15.09
N ASP A 54 -0.48 -9.18 14.91
CA ASP A 54 -0.12 -8.26 15.99
C ASP A 54 -1.28 -7.30 16.30
N ALA A 55 -1.95 -7.56 17.42
CA ALA A 55 -3.06 -6.73 17.92
C ALA A 55 -2.63 -5.28 18.22
N ALA A 56 -1.37 -5.04 18.63
CA ALA A 56 -0.87 -3.72 18.96
C ALA A 56 -0.63 -2.85 17.70
N ARG A 57 -0.23 -3.46 16.57
CA ARG A 57 0.02 -2.75 15.31
C ARG A 57 -1.25 -2.41 14.53
N ARG A 58 -2.30 -3.26 14.57
CA ARG A 58 -3.56 -2.99 13.86
C ARG A 58 -4.51 -2.04 14.57
N GLY A 59 -4.41 -1.86 15.89
CA GLY A 59 -5.20 -0.84 16.62
C GLY A 59 -5.05 0.58 16.04
N LEU A 60 -3.97 0.84 15.29
CA LEU A 60 -3.66 2.10 14.64
C LEU A 60 -3.77 2.07 13.10
N SER A 61 -4.15 0.93 12.50
CA SER A 61 -4.27 0.86 11.05
C SER A 61 -5.50 1.65 10.57
N PRO A 62 -5.41 2.41 9.46
CA PRO A 62 -6.54 3.22 8.98
C PRO A 62 -7.82 2.40 8.73
N ALA A 63 -7.70 1.13 8.35
CA ALA A 63 -8.84 0.23 8.18
C ALA A 63 -9.49 -0.15 9.52
N ALA A 64 -8.70 -0.45 10.56
CA ALA A 64 -9.22 -0.76 11.88
C ALA A 64 -9.87 0.46 12.55
N VAL A 65 -9.26 1.65 12.41
CA VAL A 65 -9.84 2.91 12.92
C VAL A 65 -11.19 3.20 12.25
N ARG A 66 -11.29 3.05 10.92
CA ARG A 66 -12.55 3.22 10.19
C ARG A 66 -13.62 2.21 10.64
N HIS A 67 -13.24 0.95 10.84
CA HIS A 67 -14.16 -0.07 11.32
C HIS A 67 -14.65 0.21 12.75
N ALA A 68 -13.76 0.68 13.65
CA ALA A 68 -14.12 1.03 15.02
C ALA A 68 -15.07 2.25 15.07
N ALA A 69 -14.79 3.30 14.29
CA ALA A 69 -15.67 4.47 14.18
C ALA A 69 -17.07 4.07 13.67
N ALA A 70 -17.14 3.27 12.61
CA ALA A 70 -18.40 2.78 12.07
C ALA A 70 -19.20 1.92 13.05
N ARG A 71 -18.60 1.33 14.09
CA ARG A 71 -19.33 0.60 15.14
C ARG A 71 -19.77 1.49 16.30
N ALA A 72 -19.07 2.60 16.55
CA ALA A 72 -19.41 3.55 17.60
C ALA A 72 -20.68 4.35 17.24
N ASP A 73 -20.91 4.61 15.96
CA ASP A 73 -22.11 5.32 15.47
C ASP A 73 -23.40 4.47 15.48
N HIS A 74 -23.30 3.18 15.80
CA HIS A 74 -24.43 2.24 15.86
C HIS A 74 -24.90 1.94 17.30
N ARG A 75 -24.52 2.76 18.28
CA ARG A 75 -24.99 2.70 19.67
C ARG A 75 -25.90 3.88 19.98
#